data_AF-A0A1S1TT68-F1
#
_entry.id   AF-A0A1S1TT68-F1
#
_cell.length_a   1.000
_cell.length_b   1.000
_cell.length_c   1.000
_cell.angle_alpha   90.00
_cell.angle_beta   90.00
_cell.angle_gamma   90.00
#
_symmetry.space_group_name_H-M   'P 1'
#
loop_
_entity.id
_entity.type
_entity.pdbx_description
1 polymer ?
#
loop_
_entity_poly.entity_id
_entity_poly.type
_entity_poly.pdbx_seq_one_letter_code
_entity_poly.pdbx_strand_id
1 'polypeptide(L)'
;MIGQFWASKGGNFAVATAIAVVPLMLAVAGAVDLAGTSDDAAQLQNSLDAAGLAIGTKYQPDMSANDVKQLGQTFFAANMSAANAQEYAGSVSALQASASGTPSAYYVSLSSSITRPAFVSGAPAWHATRSASVQIKPGSQACVLALDPHVGSAVSLQGSTNVKLNGCVVAANSDAAGAVSRGGSAILNAQCVSTVGTTSGITAPNATLSCGAPLENQYASFDPLAGVTPPAYGTCQTMPNGKTVTLSPGTYCDKSWTGNITLNPGIYILRGVTVKPGGNGSLSGQGVTIFLMESSQLYINANEKVNLSPMTSGPYAGITIFQPHGNTQALTLNGGSGSVVSGFVYAPDAAVTYAGNSDMSTQGSCLRLVGNTVTMTGNSAVKSDCSAELGNRDMYAGRMITLVK
;
A
#
# COMPACT_ATOMS: atom_id res chain seq x y z
N MET A 1 -44.35 73.66 5.13
CA MET A 1 -44.63 72.21 5.13
C MET A 1 -44.10 71.45 6.35
N ILE A 2 -43.10 71.95 7.11
CA ILE A 2 -42.58 71.26 8.31
C ILE A 2 -43.48 71.38 9.55
N GLY A 3 -44.27 72.46 9.67
CA GLY A 3 -45.15 72.69 10.83
C GLY A 3 -46.36 71.75 10.95
N GLN A 4 -46.83 71.17 9.84
CA GLN A 4 -47.91 70.17 9.88
C GLN A 4 -47.42 68.78 10.31
N PHE A 5 -46.10 68.54 10.33
CA PHE A 5 -45.51 67.29 10.82
C PHE A 5 -45.48 67.23 12.35
N TRP A 6 -45.33 68.38 13.02
CA TRP A 6 -45.25 68.49 14.49
C TRP A 6 -46.61 68.39 15.21
N ALA A 7 -47.72 68.66 14.51
CA ALA A 7 -49.07 68.60 15.08
C ALA A 7 -49.78 67.25 14.86
N SER A 8 -49.15 66.31 14.14
CA SER A 8 -49.77 65.02 13.83
C SER A 8 -49.60 64.02 14.98
N LYS A 9 -50.69 63.77 15.73
CA LYS A 9 -50.77 62.66 16.71
C LYS A 9 -50.80 61.26 16.06
N GLY A 10 -50.85 61.18 14.73
CA GLY A 10 -50.70 59.94 13.96
C GLY A 10 -49.25 59.49 13.76
N GLY A 11 -48.26 60.34 14.08
CA GLY A 11 -46.82 60.03 13.95
C GLY A 11 -46.30 59.01 14.97
N ASN A 12 -47.07 58.69 16.01
CA ASN A 12 -46.68 57.71 17.02
C ASN A 12 -46.55 56.31 16.44
N PHE A 13 -47.37 55.97 15.44
CA PHE A 13 -47.25 54.71 14.71
C PHE A 13 -45.94 54.64 13.92
N ALA A 14 -45.59 55.69 13.16
CA ALA A 14 -44.35 55.72 12.39
C ALA A 14 -43.10 55.62 13.27
N VAL A 15 -43.07 56.31 14.42
CA VAL A 15 -41.95 56.25 15.38
C VAL A 15 -41.89 54.89 16.07
N ALA A 16 -43.02 54.34 16.53
CA ALA A 16 -43.07 53.01 17.14
C ALA A 16 -42.68 51.90 16.15
N THR A 17 -43.13 51.99 14.89
CA THR A 17 -42.73 51.09 13.80
C THR A 17 -41.24 51.21 13.52
N ALA A 18 -40.68 52.42 13.44
CA ALA A 18 -39.25 52.62 13.21
C ALA A 18 -38.39 51.98 14.33
N ILE A 19 -38.81 52.12 15.59
CA ILE A 19 -38.12 51.50 16.74
C ILE A 19 -38.29 49.98 16.73
N ALA A 20 -39.46 49.46 16.39
CA ALA A 20 -39.74 48.02 16.37
C ALA A 20 -39.10 47.28 15.18
N VAL A 21 -38.90 47.96 14.05
CA VAL A 21 -38.28 47.37 12.86
C VAL A 21 -36.79 47.10 13.07
N VAL A 22 -36.07 47.93 13.84
CA VAL A 22 -34.63 47.73 14.09
C VAL A 22 -34.31 46.36 14.73
N PRO A 23 -34.90 45.95 15.87
CA PRO A 23 -34.63 44.64 16.46
C PRO A 23 -35.10 43.48 15.58
N LEU A 24 -36.19 43.66 14.80
CA LEU A 24 -36.65 42.65 13.84
C LEU A 24 -35.63 42.46 12.70
N MET A 25 -35.09 43.54 12.14
CA MET A 25 -34.07 43.48 11.09
C MET A 25 -32.76 42.87 11.62
N LEU A 26 -32.36 43.17 12.86
CA LEU A 26 -31.21 42.53 13.50
C LEU A 26 -31.42 41.03 13.70
N ALA A 27 -32.64 40.60 14.08
CA ALA A 27 -32.97 39.19 14.22
C ALA A 27 -32.92 38.47 12.86
N VAL A 28 -33.46 39.09 11.80
CA VAL A 28 -33.38 38.54 10.43
C VAL A 28 -31.92 38.48 9.95
N ALA A 29 -31.14 39.52 10.18
CA ALA A 29 -29.72 39.55 9.84
C ALA A 29 -28.94 38.43 10.53
N GLY A 30 -29.14 38.25 11.84
CA GLY A 30 -28.52 37.15 12.58
C GLY A 30 -28.96 35.76 12.10
N ALA A 31 -30.23 35.61 11.70
CA ALA A 31 -30.72 34.36 11.14
C ALA A 31 -30.09 34.05 9.77
N VAL A 32 -29.91 35.05 8.91
CA VAL A 32 -29.23 34.91 7.61
C VAL A 32 -27.76 34.56 7.80
N ASP A 33 -27.06 35.23 8.71
CA ASP A 33 -25.65 34.93 9.02
C ASP A 33 -25.47 33.50 9.55
N LEU A 34 -26.35 33.08 10.48
CA LEU A 34 -26.32 31.75 11.05
C LEU A 34 -26.61 30.67 9.99
N ALA A 35 -27.63 30.89 9.16
CA ALA A 35 -27.96 29.97 8.07
C ALA A 35 -26.81 29.87 7.06
N GLY A 36 -26.27 31.00 6.61
CA GLY A 36 -25.13 31.02 5.67
C GLY A 36 -23.87 30.38 6.26
N THR A 37 -23.56 30.62 7.54
CA THR A 37 -22.44 29.97 8.22
C THR A 37 -22.67 28.47 8.39
N SER A 38 -23.90 28.04 8.64
CA SER A 38 -24.27 26.64 8.72
C SER A 38 -24.10 25.93 7.37
N ASP A 39 -24.56 26.54 6.27
CA ASP A 39 -24.41 26.01 4.91
C ASP A 39 -22.93 25.90 4.52
N ASP A 40 -22.14 26.94 4.81
CA ASP A 40 -20.69 26.93 4.64
C ASP A 40 -20.00 25.82 5.43
N ALA A 41 -20.42 25.63 6.69
CA ALA A 41 -19.83 24.60 7.52
C ALA A 41 -20.19 23.19 7.03
N ALA A 42 -21.35 23.01 6.40
CA ALA A 42 -21.73 21.76 5.73
C ALA A 42 -20.91 21.54 4.46
N GLN A 43 -20.73 22.57 3.63
CA GLN A 43 -19.86 22.51 2.44
C GLN A 43 -18.40 22.23 2.81
N LEU A 44 -17.93 22.84 3.90
CA LEU A 44 -16.59 22.62 4.43
C LEU A 44 -16.40 21.16 4.86
N GLN A 45 -17.35 20.58 5.59
CA GLN A 45 -17.30 19.18 5.99
C GLN A 45 -17.30 18.25 4.77
N ASN A 46 -18.21 18.46 3.82
CA ASN A 46 -18.30 17.63 2.61
C ASN A 46 -16.98 17.67 1.80
N SER A 47 -16.35 18.84 1.72
CA SER A 47 -15.08 19.01 1.01
C SER A 47 -13.91 18.35 1.75
N LEU A 48 -13.90 18.38 3.08
CA LEU A 48 -12.90 17.67 3.90
C LEU A 48 -13.07 16.15 3.77
N ASP A 49 -14.30 15.64 3.80
CA ASP A 49 -14.59 14.21 3.67
C ASP A 49 -14.18 13.70 2.27
N ALA A 50 -14.51 14.44 1.22
CA ALA A 50 -14.12 14.11 -0.16
C ALA A 50 -12.59 14.14 -0.33
N ALA A 51 -11.92 15.17 0.20
CA ALA A 51 -10.47 15.27 0.16
C ALA A 51 -9.81 14.13 0.95
N GLY A 52 -10.31 13.79 2.13
CA GLY A 52 -9.80 12.69 2.93
C GLY A 52 -9.93 11.34 2.24
N LEU A 53 -11.09 11.06 1.63
CA LEU A 53 -11.28 9.83 0.85
C LEU A 53 -10.32 9.76 -0.33
N ALA A 54 -10.16 10.87 -1.06
CA ALA A 54 -9.25 10.96 -2.19
C ALA A 54 -7.78 10.73 -1.77
N ILE A 55 -7.33 11.35 -0.68
CA ILE A 55 -6.01 11.06 -0.10
C ILE A 55 -5.91 9.57 0.21
N GLY A 56 -6.92 8.96 0.85
CA GLY A 56 -6.91 7.54 1.17
C GLY A 56 -6.60 6.62 -0.02
N THR A 57 -7.07 6.99 -1.22
CA THR A 57 -6.84 6.21 -2.45
C THR A 57 -5.41 6.27 -2.98
N LYS A 58 -4.67 7.34 -2.65
CA LYS A 58 -3.32 7.61 -3.14
C LYS A 58 -2.25 7.56 -2.06
N TYR A 59 -2.65 7.55 -0.80
CA TYR A 59 -1.74 7.54 0.33
C TYR A 59 -0.75 6.38 0.21
N GLN A 60 0.52 6.66 0.52
CA GLN A 60 1.59 5.69 0.72
C GLN A 60 2.30 6.03 2.04
N PRO A 61 2.82 5.04 2.80
CA PRO A 61 3.42 5.27 4.11
C PRO A 61 4.67 6.17 4.11
N ASP A 62 5.32 6.31 2.96
CA ASP A 62 6.52 7.13 2.74
C ASP A 62 6.21 8.56 2.26
N MET A 63 4.93 8.90 2.01
CA MET A 63 4.54 10.26 1.64
C MET A 63 4.90 11.25 2.74
N SER A 64 5.49 12.39 2.35
CA SER A 64 5.76 13.46 3.29
C SER A 64 4.47 14.17 3.75
N ALA A 65 4.51 14.81 4.91
CA ALA A 65 3.38 15.62 5.39
C ALA A 65 2.98 16.72 4.39
N ASN A 66 3.95 17.25 3.63
CA ASN A 66 3.70 18.24 2.58
C ASN A 66 2.97 17.63 1.39
N ASP A 67 3.34 16.42 0.95
CA ASP A 67 2.67 15.75 -0.17
C ASP A 67 1.23 15.38 0.18
N VAL A 68 0.99 14.89 1.40
CA VAL A 68 -0.36 14.63 1.92
C VAL A 68 -1.19 15.91 1.93
N LYS A 69 -0.61 17.02 2.41
CA LYS A 69 -1.26 18.33 2.42
C LYS A 69 -1.57 18.85 1.01
N GLN A 70 -0.60 18.79 0.09
CA GLN A 70 -0.78 19.26 -1.28
C GLN A 70 -1.84 18.46 -2.04
N LEU A 71 -1.85 17.14 -1.86
CA LEU A 71 -2.88 16.28 -2.42
C LEU A 71 -4.26 16.64 -1.84
N GLY A 72 -4.34 16.78 -0.52
CA GLY A 72 -5.55 17.23 0.17
C GLY A 72 -6.06 18.57 -0.33
N GLN A 73 -5.17 19.55 -0.49
CA GLN A 73 -5.51 20.88 -1.01
C GLN A 73 -6.08 20.82 -2.43
N THR A 74 -5.56 19.93 -3.28
CA THR A 74 -6.04 19.78 -4.67
C THR A 74 -7.50 19.33 -4.69
N PHE A 75 -7.84 18.27 -3.97
CA PHE A 75 -9.22 17.76 -3.90
C PHE A 75 -10.14 18.68 -3.09
N PHE A 76 -9.64 19.24 -1.99
CA PHE A 76 -10.40 20.15 -1.15
C PHE A 76 -10.78 21.42 -1.93
N ALA A 77 -9.82 22.05 -2.63
CA ALA A 77 -10.08 23.22 -3.44
C ALA A 77 -11.04 22.91 -4.61
N ALA A 78 -10.92 21.76 -5.27
CA ALA A 78 -11.84 21.35 -6.32
C ALA A 78 -13.30 21.23 -5.83
N ASN A 79 -13.50 20.71 -4.62
CA ASN A 79 -14.85 20.60 -4.02
C ASN A 79 -15.39 21.92 -3.48
N MET A 80 -14.52 22.82 -2.98
CA MET A 80 -14.92 24.15 -2.51
C MET A 80 -15.18 25.15 -3.65
N SER A 81 -14.50 25.00 -4.80
CA SER A 81 -14.48 26.01 -5.89
C SER A 81 -15.61 25.88 -6.91
N ALA A 82 -16.51 24.90 -6.81
CA ALA A 82 -17.58 24.70 -7.78
C ALA A 82 -18.64 25.83 -7.81
N ALA A 83 -18.61 26.79 -6.86
CA ALA A 83 -19.58 27.89 -6.80
C ALA A 83 -18.98 29.30 -6.56
N ASN A 84 -17.89 29.48 -5.78
CA ASN A 84 -17.34 30.82 -5.52
C ASN A 84 -15.87 30.82 -5.06
N ALA A 85 -14.91 30.76 -5.98
CA ALA A 85 -13.48 30.57 -5.67
C ALA A 85 -12.85 31.67 -4.78
N GLN A 86 -13.34 32.91 -4.84
CA GLN A 86 -12.82 34.01 -4.02
C GLN A 86 -13.31 33.96 -2.57
N GLU A 87 -14.55 33.50 -2.34
CA GLU A 87 -15.15 33.41 -0.99
C GLU A 87 -14.43 32.34 -0.14
N TYR A 88 -13.97 31.26 -0.77
CA TYR A 88 -13.40 30.09 -0.09
C TYR A 88 -11.87 30.02 -0.09
N ALA A 89 -11.18 31.02 -0.65
CA ALA A 89 -9.70 31.04 -0.72
C ALA A 89 -9.04 30.95 0.66
N GLY A 90 -9.63 31.59 1.67
CA GLY A 90 -9.17 31.52 3.06
C GLY A 90 -9.20 30.09 3.61
N SER A 91 -10.28 29.35 3.39
CA SER A 91 -10.41 27.96 3.82
C SER A 91 -9.40 27.04 3.12
N VAL A 92 -9.18 27.23 1.82
CA VAL A 92 -8.16 26.43 1.09
C VAL A 92 -6.76 26.67 1.68
N SER A 93 -6.43 27.92 2.00
CA SER A 93 -5.15 28.26 2.64
C SER A 93 -5.02 27.74 4.07
N ALA A 94 -6.13 27.64 4.80
CA ALA A 94 -6.20 27.17 6.18
C ALA A 94 -6.19 25.64 6.31
N LEU A 95 -6.28 24.89 5.19
CA LEU A 95 -6.30 23.44 5.24
C LEU A 95 -5.04 22.90 5.91
N GLN A 96 -5.25 22.04 6.90
CA GLN A 96 -4.24 21.18 7.46
C GLN A 96 -4.56 19.74 7.11
N ALA A 97 -3.52 18.97 6.80
CA ALA A 97 -3.63 17.54 6.61
C ALA A 97 -2.42 16.86 7.24
N SER A 98 -2.64 15.73 7.88
CA SER A 98 -1.59 14.88 8.42
C SER A 98 -1.97 13.42 8.26
N ALA A 99 -0.97 12.55 8.25
CA ALA A 99 -1.17 11.11 8.25
C ALA A 99 -0.33 10.46 9.36
N SER A 100 -0.85 9.37 9.92
CA SER A 100 -0.18 8.59 10.97
C SER A 100 -0.69 7.15 10.96
N GLY A 101 0.00 6.26 11.67
CA GLY A 101 -0.45 4.89 11.87
C GLY A 101 0.65 3.86 11.66
N THR A 102 0.24 2.62 11.48
CA THR A 102 1.10 1.44 11.31
C THR A 102 0.59 0.61 10.13
N PRO A 103 1.36 -0.39 9.65
CA PRO A 103 0.89 -1.26 8.55
C PRO A 103 -0.47 -1.95 8.80
N SER A 104 -0.93 -2.06 10.05
CA SER A 104 -2.27 -2.59 10.37
C SER A 104 -3.41 -1.58 10.16
N ALA A 105 -3.13 -0.27 10.24
CA ALA A 105 -4.09 0.79 9.95
C ALA A 105 -3.37 2.16 9.88
N TYR A 106 -3.66 2.92 8.83
CA TYR A 106 -3.28 4.33 8.70
C TYR A 106 -4.49 5.25 8.86
N TYR A 107 -4.26 6.47 9.33
CA TYR A 107 -5.25 7.51 9.52
C TYR A 107 -4.79 8.79 8.86
N VAL A 108 -5.65 9.38 8.04
CA VAL A 108 -5.47 10.69 7.44
C VAL A 108 -6.45 11.64 8.14
N SER A 109 -5.92 12.69 8.75
CA SER A 109 -6.70 13.72 9.45
C SER A 109 -6.61 15.03 8.68
N LEU A 110 -7.77 15.64 8.39
CA LEU A 110 -7.87 16.94 7.76
C LEU A 110 -8.65 17.90 8.64
N SER A 111 -8.30 19.18 8.61
CA SER A 111 -9.08 20.24 9.22
C SER A 111 -8.96 21.54 8.45
N SER A 112 -10.01 22.34 8.51
CA SER A 112 -10.03 23.68 7.93
C SER A 112 -11.06 24.53 8.67
N SER A 113 -11.00 25.84 8.45
CA SER A 113 -11.96 26.80 8.98
C SER A 113 -12.52 27.70 7.88
N ILE A 114 -13.67 28.29 8.15
CA ILE A 114 -14.32 29.31 7.33
C ILE A 114 -14.80 30.45 8.21
N THR A 115 -14.72 31.66 7.66
CA THR A 115 -15.12 32.89 8.35
C THR A 115 -16.05 33.68 7.45
N ARG A 116 -17.28 33.93 7.90
CA ARG A 116 -18.22 34.83 7.23
C ARG A 116 -18.28 36.17 7.97
N PRO A 117 -18.15 37.32 7.28
CA PRO A 117 -18.41 38.60 7.90
C PRO A 117 -19.86 38.66 8.36
N ALA A 118 -20.12 39.26 9.52
CA ALA A 118 -21.48 39.48 9.97
C ALA A 118 -22.19 40.51 9.07
N PHE A 119 -23.50 40.34 8.88
CA PHE A 119 -24.33 41.26 8.12
C PHE A 119 -24.30 42.69 8.72
N VAL A 120 -24.14 42.79 10.05
CA VAL A 120 -24.02 44.06 10.76
C VAL A 120 -22.54 44.48 10.85
N SER A 121 -22.20 45.60 10.21
CA SER A 121 -20.85 46.17 10.26
C SER A 121 -20.41 46.43 11.71
N GLY A 122 -19.26 45.90 12.10
CA GLY A 122 -18.70 46.02 13.46
C GLY A 122 -19.10 44.92 14.43
N ALA A 123 -20.01 44.02 14.04
CA ALA A 123 -20.26 42.78 14.77
C ALA A 123 -19.13 41.75 14.51
N PRO A 124 -18.87 40.82 15.45
CA PRO A 124 -17.86 39.78 15.25
C PRO A 124 -18.22 38.89 14.07
N ALA A 125 -17.21 38.49 13.30
CA ALA A 125 -17.40 37.53 12.21
C ALA A 125 -17.84 36.17 12.75
N TRP A 126 -18.58 35.44 11.92
CA TRP A 126 -19.01 34.08 12.21
C TRP A 126 -17.93 33.10 11.77
N HIS A 127 -17.49 32.24 12.69
CA HIS A 127 -16.43 31.28 12.44
C HIS A 127 -16.95 29.85 12.56
N ALA A 128 -16.57 28.99 11.63
CA ALA A 128 -16.80 27.56 11.70
C ALA A 128 -15.52 26.79 11.39
N THR A 129 -15.22 25.79 12.22
CA THR A 129 -14.11 24.85 12.01
C THR A 129 -14.68 23.45 11.82
N ARG A 130 -14.11 22.69 10.89
CA ARG A 130 -14.48 21.30 10.63
C ARG A 130 -13.24 20.44 10.50
N SER A 131 -13.43 19.15 10.74
CA SER A 131 -12.40 18.13 10.62
C SER A 131 -12.99 16.86 10.01
N ALA A 132 -12.17 16.14 9.26
CA ALA A 132 -12.49 14.82 8.75
C ALA A 132 -11.33 13.87 9.07
N SER A 133 -11.65 12.61 9.33
CA SER A 133 -10.66 11.55 9.47
C SER A 133 -11.01 10.40 8.54
N VAL A 134 -10.00 9.82 7.91
CA VAL A 134 -10.14 8.65 7.05
C VAL A 134 -9.21 7.56 7.54
N GLN A 135 -9.76 6.38 7.75
CA GLN A 135 -9.02 5.18 8.10
C GLN A 135 -8.74 4.37 6.83
N ILE A 136 -7.49 3.97 6.66
CA ILE A 136 -7.02 3.10 5.60
C ILE A 136 -6.59 1.79 6.25
N LYS A 137 -7.34 0.72 6.01
CA LYS A 137 -7.00 -0.62 6.48
C LYS A 137 -6.45 -1.46 5.34
N PRO A 138 -5.47 -2.34 5.61
CA PRO A 138 -5.08 -3.37 4.67
C PRO A 138 -6.28 -4.28 4.34
N GLY A 139 -6.30 -4.83 3.12
CA GLY A 139 -7.27 -5.82 2.71
C GLY A 139 -6.95 -7.24 3.21
N SER A 140 -7.25 -8.25 2.38
CA SER A 140 -7.02 -9.66 2.74
C SER A 140 -5.54 -10.03 2.69
N GLN A 141 -5.12 -11.06 3.41
CA GLN A 141 -3.72 -11.52 3.40
C GLN A 141 -3.31 -11.99 1.99
N ALA A 142 -2.22 -11.43 1.48
CA ALA A 142 -1.64 -11.79 0.20
C ALA A 142 -0.45 -12.74 0.38
N CYS A 143 -0.21 -13.57 -0.63
CA CYS A 143 0.95 -14.47 -0.67
C CYS A 143 1.82 -14.27 -1.91
N VAL A 144 1.27 -13.61 -2.93
CA VAL A 144 1.99 -13.11 -4.10
C VAL A 144 1.57 -11.66 -4.32
N LEU A 145 2.53 -10.76 -4.47
CA LEU A 145 2.30 -9.36 -4.76
C LEU A 145 3.27 -8.88 -5.85
N ALA A 146 2.74 -8.41 -6.97
CA ALA A 146 3.49 -7.66 -7.97
C ALA A 146 3.29 -6.16 -7.76
N LEU A 147 4.38 -5.41 -7.67
CA LEU A 147 4.39 -3.98 -7.34
C LEU A 147 4.36 -3.06 -8.58
N ASP A 148 4.70 -3.56 -9.77
CA ASP A 148 4.71 -2.75 -10.98
C ASP A 148 3.32 -2.13 -11.25
N PRO A 149 3.23 -0.80 -11.45
CA PRO A 149 1.96 -0.09 -11.57
C PRO A 149 1.30 -0.20 -12.95
N HIS A 150 2.00 -0.62 -14.01
CA HIS A 150 1.50 -0.47 -15.38
C HIS A 150 1.76 -1.65 -16.31
N VAL A 151 2.53 -2.66 -15.89
CA VAL A 151 2.89 -3.78 -16.77
C VAL A 151 1.74 -4.79 -16.89
N GLY A 152 1.46 -5.23 -18.12
CA GLY A 152 0.59 -6.39 -18.34
C GLY A 152 1.22 -7.67 -17.80
N SER A 153 0.41 -8.61 -17.30
CA SER A 153 0.91 -9.85 -16.69
C SER A 153 1.92 -9.64 -15.56
N ALA A 154 1.75 -8.58 -14.76
CA ALA A 154 2.54 -8.31 -13.56
C ALA A 154 2.64 -9.54 -12.64
N VAL A 155 1.55 -10.30 -12.51
CA VAL A 155 1.64 -11.70 -12.08
C VAL A 155 1.26 -12.61 -13.25
N SER A 156 2.14 -13.56 -13.58
CA SER A 156 1.91 -14.50 -14.66
C SER A 156 2.00 -15.95 -14.18
N LEU A 157 0.92 -16.70 -14.41
CA LEU A 157 0.82 -18.14 -14.18
C LEU A 157 0.89 -18.83 -15.55
N GLN A 158 1.99 -19.51 -15.86
CA GLN A 158 2.19 -20.10 -17.19
C GLN A 158 2.52 -21.59 -17.14
N GLY A 159 2.32 -22.26 -18.29
CA GLY A 159 2.65 -23.66 -18.50
C GLY A 159 1.57 -24.63 -18.01
N SER A 160 2.00 -25.81 -17.58
CA SER A 160 1.14 -26.86 -17.01
C SER A 160 1.38 -26.95 -15.51
N THR A 161 0.92 -25.92 -14.79
CA THR A 161 1.28 -25.68 -13.38
C THR A 161 0.07 -25.75 -12.48
N ASN A 162 0.24 -26.20 -11.23
CA ASN A 162 -0.81 -26.23 -10.23
C ASN A 162 -0.37 -25.39 -9.03
N VAL A 163 -0.97 -24.21 -8.88
CA VAL A 163 -0.66 -23.25 -7.83
C VAL A 163 -1.80 -23.22 -6.81
N LYS A 164 -1.53 -23.71 -5.60
CA LYS A 164 -2.49 -23.74 -4.47
C LYS A 164 -2.07 -22.75 -3.40
N LEU A 165 -2.85 -21.71 -3.19
CA LEU A 165 -2.64 -20.61 -2.25
C LEU A 165 -3.78 -20.63 -1.23
N ASN A 166 -3.72 -21.55 -0.28
CA ASN A 166 -4.82 -21.80 0.66
C ASN A 166 -5.00 -20.62 1.63
N GLY A 167 -6.15 -19.92 1.55
CA GLY A 167 -6.44 -18.73 2.36
C GLY A 167 -5.59 -17.50 1.99
N CYS A 168 -5.00 -17.49 0.80
CA CYS A 168 -4.07 -16.47 0.33
C CYS A 168 -4.60 -15.76 -0.93
N VAL A 169 -4.33 -14.46 -1.04
CA VAL A 169 -4.64 -13.66 -2.24
C VAL A 169 -3.40 -13.50 -3.14
N VAL A 170 -3.63 -13.56 -4.46
CA VAL A 170 -2.68 -13.06 -5.48
C VAL A 170 -3.01 -11.61 -5.77
N ALA A 171 -2.05 -10.71 -5.61
CA ALA A 171 -2.23 -9.29 -5.80
C ALA A 171 -1.33 -8.73 -6.91
N ALA A 172 -1.85 -7.80 -7.69
CA ALA A 172 -1.06 -6.99 -8.62
C ALA A 172 -1.46 -5.52 -8.53
N ASN A 173 -0.46 -4.65 -8.37
CA ASN A 173 -0.65 -3.20 -8.37
C ASN A 173 -0.80 -2.61 -9.77
N SER A 174 -0.63 -3.42 -10.82
CA SER A 174 -0.72 -2.96 -12.20
C SER A 174 -2.14 -2.61 -12.60
N ASP A 175 -2.32 -1.44 -13.23
CA ASP A 175 -3.56 -0.96 -13.83
C ASP A 175 -3.83 -1.51 -15.24
N ALA A 176 -2.91 -2.33 -15.76
CA ALA A 176 -3.01 -2.89 -17.10
C ALA A 176 -4.18 -3.88 -17.28
N ALA A 177 -4.60 -4.03 -18.53
CA ALA A 177 -5.46 -5.13 -18.91
C ALA A 177 -4.71 -6.46 -18.76
N GLY A 178 -5.27 -7.40 -17.98
CA GLY A 178 -4.58 -8.66 -17.67
C GLY A 178 -3.35 -8.50 -16.78
N ALA A 179 -3.40 -7.61 -15.80
CA ALA A 179 -2.39 -7.44 -14.75
C ALA A 179 -2.05 -8.76 -14.03
N VAL A 180 -3.04 -9.61 -13.82
CA VAL A 180 -2.82 -11.03 -13.45
C VAL A 180 -3.28 -11.88 -14.62
N SER A 181 -2.37 -12.67 -15.18
CA SER A 181 -2.66 -13.52 -16.33
C SER A 181 -2.39 -14.99 -16.03
N ARG A 182 -3.28 -15.86 -16.54
CA ARG A 182 -3.09 -17.30 -16.56
C ARG A 182 -3.08 -17.80 -18.00
N GLY A 183 -1.93 -18.31 -18.42
CA GLY A 183 -1.71 -18.91 -19.73
C GLY A 183 -1.63 -20.44 -19.69
N GLY A 184 -1.88 -21.08 -20.83
CA GLY A 184 -1.79 -22.53 -20.98
C GLY A 184 -2.80 -23.31 -20.13
N SER A 185 -2.35 -24.44 -19.57
CA SER A 185 -3.15 -25.35 -18.74
C SER A 185 -2.90 -25.17 -17.25
N ALA A 186 -2.36 -24.01 -16.85
CA ALA A 186 -2.15 -23.67 -15.45
C ALA A 186 -3.47 -23.71 -14.68
N ILE A 187 -3.41 -24.20 -13.43
CA ILE A 187 -4.50 -24.29 -12.47
C ILE A 187 -4.16 -23.43 -11.26
N LEU A 188 -5.09 -22.58 -10.85
CA LEU A 188 -4.99 -21.73 -9.66
C LEU A 188 -6.09 -22.11 -8.66
N ASN A 189 -5.71 -22.39 -7.41
CA ASN A 189 -6.63 -22.44 -6.28
C ASN A 189 -6.18 -21.39 -5.26
N ALA A 190 -6.98 -20.36 -5.02
CA ALA A 190 -6.61 -19.26 -4.12
C ALA A 190 -7.81 -18.75 -3.34
N GLN A 191 -7.59 -17.99 -2.27
CA GLN A 191 -8.69 -17.28 -1.63
C GLN A 191 -9.30 -16.28 -2.61
N CYS A 192 -8.45 -15.49 -3.26
CA CYS A 192 -8.86 -14.53 -4.27
C CYS A 192 -7.70 -14.09 -5.17
N VAL A 193 -8.04 -13.34 -6.21
CA VAL A 193 -7.12 -12.52 -7.01
C VAL A 193 -7.58 -11.08 -6.90
N SER A 194 -6.68 -10.15 -6.60
CA SER A 194 -6.97 -8.72 -6.45
C SER A 194 -6.06 -7.89 -7.34
N THR A 195 -6.62 -7.05 -8.21
CA THR A 195 -5.84 -6.25 -9.16
C THR A 195 -6.32 -4.82 -9.24
N VAL A 196 -5.40 -3.90 -9.50
CA VAL A 196 -5.76 -2.50 -9.86
C VAL A 196 -6.38 -2.45 -11.25
N GLY A 197 -5.80 -3.16 -12.21
CA GLY A 197 -6.36 -3.35 -13.55
C GLY A 197 -7.31 -4.54 -13.59
N THR A 198 -7.26 -5.27 -14.70
CA THR A 198 -8.10 -6.46 -14.92
C THR A 198 -7.29 -7.76 -14.94
N THR A 199 -7.97 -8.89 -14.94
CA THR A 199 -7.38 -10.22 -15.04
C THR A 199 -7.56 -10.83 -16.43
N SER A 200 -6.71 -11.78 -16.79
CA SER A 200 -6.82 -12.54 -18.04
C SER A 200 -6.73 -14.04 -17.77
N GLY A 201 -7.76 -14.77 -18.20
CA GLY A 201 -7.82 -16.22 -18.06
C GLY A 201 -8.12 -16.72 -16.64
N ILE A 202 -8.43 -15.88 -15.66
CA ILE A 202 -8.74 -16.29 -14.28
C ILE A 202 -10.22 -16.69 -14.16
N THR A 203 -10.57 -17.81 -14.79
CA THR A 203 -11.95 -18.34 -14.80
C THR A 203 -11.97 -19.84 -14.53
N ALA A 204 -13.09 -20.34 -14.02
CA ALA A 204 -13.33 -21.77 -13.89
C ALA A 204 -13.25 -22.48 -15.26
N PRO A 205 -12.83 -23.76 -15.33
CA PRO A 205 -12.43 -24.62 -14.21
C PRO A 205 -10.96 -24.45 -13.78
N ASN A 206 -10.18 -23.65 -14.50
CA ASN A 206 -8.73 -23.54 -14.29
C ASN A 206 -8.36 -22.57 -13.17
N ALA A 207 -9.28 -21.73 -12.70
CA ALA A 207 -9.12 -20.91 -11.51
C ALA A 207 -10.30 -21.14 -10.57
N THR A 208 -10.01 -21.62 -9.36
CA THR A 208 -10.98 -21.78 -8.27
C THR A 208 -10.66 -20.74 -7.20
N LEU A 209 -11.58 -19.80 -6.98
CA LEU A 209 -11.43 -18.71 -6.03
C LEU A 209 -12.50 -18.80 -4.95
N SER A 210 -12.11 -18.76 -3.67
CA SER A 210 -13.07 -18.77 -2.55
C SER A 210 -13.95 -17.50 -2.52
N CYS A 211 -13.45 -16.38 -3.03
CA CYS A 211 -14.20 -15.13 -3.19
C CYS A 211 -15.20 -15.13 -4.37
N GLY A 212 -15.29 -16.22 -5.13
CA GLY A 212 -16.18 -16.36 -6.27
C GLY A 212 -15.58 -15.87 -7.59
N ALA A 213 -15.19 -14.59 -7.66
CA ALA A 213 -14.60 -13.98 -8.86
C ALA A 213 -13.40 -13.09 -8.50
N PRO A 214 -12.46 -12.83 -9.45
CA PRO A 214 -11.39 -11.88 -9.23
C PRO A 214 -11.91 -10.49 -8.84
N LEU A 215 -11.25 -9.85 -7.88
CA LEU A 215 -11.52 -8.47 -7.49
C LEU A 215 -10.66 -7.56 -8.36
N GLU A 216 -11.24 -7.08 -9.46
CA GLU A 216 -10.61 -6.12 -10.38
C GLU A 216 -10.92 -4.68 -9.96
N ASN A 217 -10.18 -3.71 -10.50
CA ASN A 217 -10.37 -2.27 -10.20
C ASN A 217 -10.27 -1.94 -8.71
N GLN A 218 -9.40 -2.66 -7.99
CA GLN A 218 -9.13 -2.43 -6.58
C GLN A 218 -8.06 -1.36 -6.39
N TYR A 219 -7.92 -0.85 -5.17
CA TYR A 219 -6.81 0.03 -4.84
C TYR A 219 -5.50 -0.75 -4.76
N ALA A 220 -4.38 -0.12 -5.15
CA ALA A 220 -3.05 -0.71 -5.04
C ALA A 220 -2.75 -1.09 -3.58
N SER A 221 -2.11 -2.25 -3.42
CA SER A 221 -1.61 -2.77 -2.15
C SER A 221 -0.35 -2.02 -1.73
N PHE A 222 -0.12 -1.90 -0.41
CA PHE A 222 1.14 -1.36 0.11
C PHE A 222 2.28 -2.35 -0.10
N ASP A 223 3.49 -1.82 -0.31
CA ASP A 223 4.70 -2.62 -0.20
C ASP A 223 4.89 -3.04 1.28
N PRO A 224 4.85 -4.35 1.59
CA PRO A 224 4.93 -4.84 2.96
C PRO A 224 6.29 -4.61 3.64
N LEU A 225 7.36 -4.42 2.86
CA LEU A 225 8.73 -4.32 3.35
C LEU A 225 9.45 -3.03 2.94
N ALA A 226 8.76 -2.04 2.36
CA ALA A 226 9.35 -0.73 2.01
C ALA A 226 10.04 -0.03 3.19
N GLY A 227 9.56 -0.23 4.42
CA GLY A 227 10.18 0.32 5.63
C GLY A 227 11.40 -0.44 6.16
N VAL A 228 11.77 -1.58 5.56
CA VAL A 228 12.90 -2.40 6.01
C VAL A 228 14.21 -1.79 5.48
N THR A 229 15.04 -1.30 6.41
CA THR A 229 16.38 -0.82 6.07
C THR A 229 17.39 -1.97 6.14
N PRO A 230 18.15 -2.24 5.06
CA PRO A 230 19.24 -3.21 5.07
C PRO A 230 20.29 -2.89 6.15
N PRO A 231 20.95 -3.91 6.72
CA PRO A 231 22.01 -3.69 7.69
C PRO A 231 23.23 -3.02 7.04
N ALA A 232 23.98 -2.24 7.82
CA ALA A 232 25.25 -1.68 7.38
C ALA A 232 26.26 -2.79 7.03
N TYR A 233 27.12 -2.51 6.04
CA TYR A 233 28.05 -3.51 5.52
C TYR A 233 29.29 -3.65 6.41
N GLY A 234 29.74 -4.90 6.59
CA GLY A 234 31.03 -5.20 7.21
C GLY A 234 32.16 -5.30 6.19
N THR A 235 33.32 -5.75 6.65
CA THR A 235 34.42 -6.13 5.76
C THR A 235 34.03 -7.35 4.92
N CYS A 236 34.44 -7.35 3.64
CA CYS A 236 34.20 -8.45 2.72
C CYS A 236 34.94 -9.71 3.20
N GLN A 237 34.18 -10.77 3.47
CA GLN A 237 34.68 -12.10 3.74
C GLN A 237 35.00 -12.80 2.42
N THR A 238 36.04 -13.63 2.43
CA THR A 238 36.43 -14.41 1.27
C THR A 238 35.55 -15.65 1.13
N MET A 239 35.01 -15.89 -0.06
CA MET A 239 34.34 -17.15 -0.39
C MET A 239 35.38 -18.28 -0.48
N PRO A 240 35.30 -19.33 0.39
CA PRO A 240 36.24 -20.45 0.36
C PRO A 240 36.27 -21.15 -1.01
N ASN A 241 37.42 -21.71 -1.37
CA ASN A 241 37.52 -22.54 -2.57
C ASN A 241 37.01 -23.95 -2.27
N GLY A 242 36.13 -24.49 -3.12
CA GLY A 242 35.63 -25.85 -2.97
C GLY A 242 34.30 -26.07 -3.69
N LYS A 243 33.94 -27.35 -3.91
CA LYS A 243 32.62 -27.73 -4.46
C LYS A 243 31.55 -27.84 -3.38
N THR A 244 31.94 -27.94 -2.12
CA THR A 244 31.04 -27.93 -0.96
C THR A 244 31.62 -26.98 0.07
N VAL A 245 30.85 -25.96 0.45
CA VAL A 245 31.29 -24.90 1.33
C VAL A 245 30.21 -24.62 2.38
N THR A 246 30.66 -24.40 3.61
CA THR A 246 29.79 -23.89 4.69
C THR A 246 30.25 -22.47 5.02
N LEU A 247 29.31 -21.53 4.99
CA LEU A 247 29.55 -20.12 5.25
C LEU A 247 28.97 -19.73 6.60
N SER A 248 29.64 -18.78 7.25
CA SER A 248 29.15 -18.12 8.44
C SER A 248 28.54 -16.76 8.06
N PRO A 249 27.61 -16.22 8.88
CA PRO A 249 27.02 -14.91 8.65
C PRO A 249 28.08 -13.82 8.44
N GLY A 250 27.80 -12.90 7.51
CA GLY A 250 28.79 -11.89 7.12
C GLY A 250 28.51 -11.21 5.80
N THR A 251 29.40 -10.29 5.44
CA THR A 251 29.39 -9.61 4.14
C THR A 251 30.29 -10.35 3.16
N TYR A 252 29.80 -10.68 1.96
CA TYR A 252 30.55 -11.37 0.91
C TYR A 252 30.48 -10.55 -0.38
N CYS A 253 31.63 -10.39 -1.04
CA CYS A 253 31.78 -9.46 -2.16
C CYS A 253 32.43 -10.14 -3.38
N ASP A 254 32.05 -9.68 -4.57
CA ASP A 254 32.78 -9.78 -5.84
C ASP A 254 33.25 -11.19 -6.28
N LYS A 255 32.64 -12.25 -5.76
CA LYS A 255 32.90 -13.64 -6.18
C LYS A 255 31.61 -14.42 -6.30
N SER A 256 31.37 -14.98 -7.47
CA SER A 256 30.21 -15.84 -7.72
C SER A 256 30.23 -17.08 -6.82
N TRP A 257 29.06 -17.45 -6.32
CA TRP A 257 28.90 -18.64 -5.49
C TRP A 257 28.43 -19.82 -6.35
N THR A 258 29.21 -20.90 -6.34
CA THR A 258 28.98 -22.12 -7.12
C THR A 258 29.20 -23.38 -6.26
N GLY A 259 28.58 -24.49 -6.62
CA GLY A 259 28.65 -25.77 -5.90
C GLY A 259 27.57 -25.91 -4.83
N ASN A 260 27.86 -26.70 -3.80
CA ASN A 260 26.97 -26.95 -2.66
C ASN A 260 27.30 -25.98 -1.53
N ILE A 261 26.42 -25.03 -1.29
CA ILE A 261 26.59 -23.96 -0.31
C ILE A 261 25.64 -24.21 0.86
N THR A 262 26.20 -24.29 2.06
CA THR A 262 25.46 -24.35 3.32
C THR A 262 25.69 -23.07 4.10
N LEU A 263 24.62 -22.42 4.54
CA LEU A 263 24.65 -21.21 5.34
C LEU A 263 24.31 -21.56 6.78
N ASN A 264 25.21 -21.24 7.71
CA ASN A 264 24.87 -21.25 9.12
C ASN A 264 23.81 -20.17 9.43
N PRO A 265 22.97 -20.34 10.47
CA PRO A 265 21.93 -19.36 10.81
C PRO A 265 22.49 -17.94 11.00
N GLY A 266 21.82 -16.93 10.45
CA GLY A 266 22.15 -15.52 10.58
C GLY A 266 22.03 -14.71 9.29
N ILE A 267 22.64 -13.53 9.30
CA ILE A 267 22.48 -12.51 8.24
C ILE A 267 23.65 -12.58 7.25
N TYR A 268 23.32 -12.64 5.96
CA TYR A 268 24.27 -12.63 4.86
C TYR A 268 24.05 -11.39 3.99
N ILE A 269 25.09 -10.60 3.79
CA ILE A 269 25.05 -9.41 2.93
C ILE A 269 25.92 -9.70 1.71
N LEU A 270 25.30 -9.85 0.55
CA LEU A 270 25.97 -10.13 -0.70
C LEU A 270 26.10 -8.82 -1.49
N ARG A 271 27.31 -8.47 -1.93
CA ARG A 271 27.61 -7.22 -2.66
C ARG A 271 28.28 -7.55 -3.99
N GLY A 272 27.62 -7.26 -5.11
CA GLY A 272 28.11 -7.63 -6.45
C GLY A 272 28.26 -9.14 -6.67
N VAL A 273 27.57 -9.98 -5.89
CA VAL A 273 27.71 -11.45 -5.96
C VAL A 273 26.59 -12.05 -6.78
N THR A 274 26.95 -12.93 -7.71
CA THR A 274 26.01 -13.84 -8.37
C THR A 274 26.00 -15.19 -7.66
N VAL A 275 24.86 -15.57 -7.08
CA VAL A 275 24.67 -16.90 -6.49
C VAL A 275 24.03 -17.80 -7.54
N LYS A 276 24.82 -18.73 -8.05
CA LYS A 276 24.42 -19.70 -9.07
C LYS A 276 25.14 -21.03 -8.81
N PRO A 277 24.55 -21.92 -7.98
CA PRO A 277 25.15 -23.20 -7.62
C PRO A 277 25.70 -23.98 -8.83
N GLY A 278 24.92 -24.14 -9.91
CA GLY A 278 25.32 -24.83 -11.13
C GLY A 278 25.53 -26.34 -10.95
N GLY A 279 25.41 -27.11 -12.03
CA GLY A 279 25.84 -28.52 -12.07
C GLY A 279 25.27 -29.44 -10.99
N ASN A 280 23.97 -29.34 -10.70
CA ASN A 280 23.27 -30.01 -9.58
C ASN A 280 23.70 -29.55 -8.17
N GLY A 281 24.25 -28.34 -8.08
CA GLY A 281 24.61 -27.70 -6.81
C GLY A 281 23.38 -27.38 -5.94
N SER A 282 23.65 -26.97 -4.70
CA SER A 282 22.61 -26.64 -3.74
C SER A 282 22.89 -25.36 -2.97
N LEU A 283 21.84 -24.67 -2.55
CA LEU A 283 21.88 -23.59 -1.56
C LEU A 283 20.97 -23.95 -0.38
N SER A 284 21.56 -24.17 0.80
CA SER A 284 20.82 -24.55 2.00
C SER A 284 21.14 -23.63 3.17
N GLY A 285 20.14 -23.24 3.95
CA GLY A 285 20.31 -22.40 5.13
C GLY A 285 19.01 -22.34 5.93
N GLN A 286 19.10 -22.53 7.24
CA GLN A 286 17.94 -22.45 8.13
C GLN A 286 18.13 -21.28 9.09
N GLY A 287 17.10 -20.47 9.27
CA GLY A 287 17.23 -19.26 10.09
C GLY A 287 18.18 -18.23 9.46
N VAL A 288 18.03 -17.98 8.16
CA VAL A 288 18.91 -17.06 7.41
C VAL A 288 18.13 -15.89 6.79
N THR A 289 18.78 -14.74 6.70
CA THR A 289 18.32 -13.62 5.86
C THR A 289 19.44 -13.23 4.91
N ILE A 290 19.16 -13.26 3.60
CA ILE A 290 20.11 -12.98 2.53
C ILE A 290 19.76 -11.64 1.89
N PHE A 291 20.61 -10.64 2.10
CA PHE A 291 20.54 -9.34 1.44
C PHE A 291 21.34 -9.36 0.14
N LEU A 292 20.69 -9.07 -0.98
CA LEU A 292 21.28 -9.00 -2.32
C LEU A 292 21.51 -7.54 -2.70
N MET A 293 22.65 -7.00 -2.31
CA MET A 293 23.06 -5.59 -2.47
C MET A 293 23.95 -5.40 -3.71
N GLU A 294 24.06 -4.17 -4.21
CA GLU A 294 24.99 -3.79 -5.28
C GLU A 294 24.91 -4.70 -6.52
N SER A 295 23.73 -4.82 -7.11
CA SER A 295 23.47 -5.72 -8.27
C SER A 295 23.77 -7.19 -8.01
N SER A 296 23.78 -7.65 -6.75
CA SER A 296 23.79 -9.08 -6.45
C SER A 296 22.52 -9.73 -6.98
N GLN A 297 22.67 -10.98 -7.43
CA GLN A 297 21.62 -11.75 -8.06
C GLN A 297 21.64 -13.19 -7.54
N LEU A 298 20.46 -13.80 -7.42
CA LEU A 298 20.31 -15.21 -7.09
C LEU A 298 19.57 -15.92 -8.22
N TYR A 299 20.21 -16.98 -8.73
CA TYR A 299 19.74 -17.76 -9.86
C TYR A 299 19.83 -19.25 -9.54
N ILE A 300 18.69 -19.83 -9.16
CA ILE A 300 18.53 -21.27 -8.92
C ILE A 300 17.79 -21.91 -10.09
N ASN A 301 18.41 -22.89 -10.74
CA ASN A 301 17.84 -23.65 -11.85
C ASN A 301 17.11 -24.91 -11.41
N ALA A 302 16.22 -25.43 -12.27
CA ALA A 302 15.37 -26.58 -11.97
C ALA A 302 16.11 -27.87 -11.57
N ASN A 303 17.38 -28.03 -11.93
CA ASN A 303 18.22 -29.18 -11.53
C ASN A 303 19.02 -28.94 -10.23
N GLU A 304 18.92 -27.75 -9.66
CA GLU A 304 19.58 -27.35 -8.42
C GLU A 304 18.61 -27.44 -7.24
N LYS A 305 19.16 -27.57 -6.03
CA LYS A 305 18.36 -27.68 -4.80
C LYS A 305 18.45 -26.43 -3.96
N VAL A 306 17.31 -25.86 -3.56
CA VAL A 306 17.26 -24.69 -2.66
C VAL A 306 16.44 -25.00 -1.42
N ASN A 307 17.03 -24.84 -0.25
CA ASN A 307 16.41 -25.10 1.04
C ASN A 307 16.68 -23.92 1.99
N LEU A 308 15.76 -22.97 2.03
CA LEU A 308 15.94 -21.73 2.79
C LEU A 308 14.74 -21.49 3.71
N SER A 309 15.02 -21.15 4.97
CA SER A 309 14.02 -20.60 5.89
C SER A 309 14.52 -19.32 6.55
N PRO A 310 13.60 -18.38 6.84
CA PRO A 310 13.96 -17.11 7.43
C PRO A 310 14.38 -17.28 8.89
N MET A 311 15.06 -16.27 9.41
CA MET A 311 15.16 -16.07 10.86
C MET A 311 13.75 -15.92 11.48
N THR A 312 13.52 -16.45 12.68
CA THR A 312 12.24 -16.32 13.41
C THR A 312 12.25 -15.20 14.46
N SER A 313 13.41 -14.58 14.70
CA SER A 313 13.58 -13.48 15.65
C SER A 313 14.57 -12.44 15.13
N GLY A 314 14.59 -11.27 15.79
CA GLY A 314 15.40 -10.13 15.38
C GLY A 314 14.70 -9.23 14.34
N PRO A 315 15.35 -8.12 13.93
CA PRO A 315 14.72 -7.09 13.09
C PRO A 315 14.31 -7.59 11.69
N TYR A 316 14.97 -8.64 11.20
CA TYR A 316 14.71 -9.22 9.88
C TYR A 316 13.99 -10.57 9.94
N ALA A 317 13.40 -10.91 11.09
CA ALA A 317 12.57 -12.09 11.23
C ALA A 317 11.52 -12.16 10.10
N GLY A 318 11.31 -13.36 9.56
CA GLY A 318 10.41 -13.61 8.44
C GLY A 318 10.97 -13.33 7.05
N ILE A 319 12.12 -12.67 6.92
CA ILE A 319 12.72 -12.33 5.62
C ILE A 319 13.82 -13.34 5.28
N THR A 320 13.68 -14.02 4.15
CA THR A 320 14.66 -15.00 3.67
C THR A 320 15.57 -14.39 2.62
N ILE A 321 15.00 -13.69 1.64
CA ILE A 321 15.73 -13.01 0.57
C ILE A 321 15.20 -11.58 0.48
N PHE A 322 16.12 -10.61 0.46
CA PHE A 322 15.82 -9.19 0.34
C PHE A 322 16.72 -8.56 -0.73
N GLN A 323 16.12 -8.02 -1.78
CA GLN A 323 16.73 -7.08 -2.71
C GLN A 323 16.20 -5.67 -2.39
N PRO A 324 17.07 -4.68 -2.20
CA PRO A 324 16.64 -3.31 -1.96
C PRO A 324 16.06 -2.69 -3.25
N HIS A 325 15.28 -1.63 -3.10
CA HIS A 325 14.95 -0.74 -4.21
C HIS A 325 16.23 -0.26 -4.94
N GLY A 326 16.12 -0.10 -6.26
CA GLY A 326 17.21 0.19 -7.18
C GLY A 326 17.93 -1.06 -7.73
N ASN A 327 17.78 -2.24 -7.11
CA ASN A 327 18.32 -3.48 -7.66
C ASN A 327 17.30 -4.14 -8.61
N THR A 328 17.56 -4.04 -9.91
CA THR A 328 16.70 -4.59 -10.98
C THR A 328 17.11 -5.99 -11.44
N GLN A 329 18.10 -6.61 -10.80
CA GLN A 329 18.59 -7.94 -11.20
C GLN A 329 17.56 -9.03 -10.91
N ALA A 330 17.18 -9.78 -11.94
CA ALA A 330 16.12 -10.78 -11.86
C ALA A 330 16.42 -11.87 -10.83
N LEU A 331 15.43 -12.21 -10.01
CA LEU A 331 15.53 -13.24 -8.98
C LEU A 331 14.87 -14.53 -9.48
N THR A 332 15.65 -15.60 -9.65
CA THR A 332 15.13 -16.88 -10.11
C THR A 332 15.28 -17.94 -9.04
N LEU A 333 14.16 -18.55 -8.67
CA LEU A 333 14.04 -19.60 -7.67
C LEU A 333 13.29 -20.78 -8.28
N ASN A 334 13.96 -21.56 -9.13
CA ASN A 334 13.40 -22.76 -9.74
C ASN A 334 13.95 -23.98 -9.00
N GLY A 335 13.31 -24.39 -7.92
CA GLY A 335 13.83 -25.49 -7.11
C GLY A 335 13.49 -26.86 -7.72
N GLY A 336 14.48 -27.74 -7.85
CA GLY A 336 14.24 -29.15 -8.16
C GLY A 336 13.51 -29.89 -7.03
N SER A 337 13.34 -31.21 -7.20
CA SER A 337 12.75 -32.10 -6.18
C SER A 337 13.39 -31.91 -4.80
N GLY A 338 12.55 -31.84 -3.76
CA GLY A 338 12.97 -31.62 -2.37
C GLY A 338 13.50 -30.21 -2.04
N SER A 339 13.28 -29.21 -2.90
CA SER A 339 13.55 -27.80 -2.59
C SER A 339 12.43 -27.19 -1.76
N VAL A 340 12.76 -26.39 -0.75
CA VAL A 340 11.77 -25.69 0.08
C VAL A 340 12.27 -24.29 0.38
N VAL A 341 11.46 -23.28 0.03
CA VAL A 341 11.70 -21.89 0.42
C VAL A 341 10.49 -21.40 1.22
N SER A 342 10.75 -20.85 2.39
CA SER A 342 9.76 -20.13 3.21
C SER A 342 10.25 -18.72 3.49
N GLY A 343 9.42 -17.89 4.12
CA GLY A 343 9.67 -16.49 4.40
C GLY A 343 9.30 -15.55 3.25
N PHE A 344 9.62 -14.28 3.44
CA PHE A 344 9.57 -13.27 2.40
C PHE A 344 10.73 -13.44 1.43
N VAL A 345 10.38 -13.46 0.15
CA VAL A 345 11.27 -13.26 -0.98
C VAL A 345 10.87 -11.92 -1.60
N TYR A 346 11.71 -10.91 -1.37
CA TYR A 346 11.40 -9.51 -1.65
C TYR A 346 12.37 -8.94 -2.67
N ALA A 347 11.83 -8.48 -3.80
CA ALA A 347 12.59 -7.89 -4.91
C ALA A 347 11.76 -6.83 -5.65
N PRO A 348 11.49 -5.69 -5.01
CA PRO A 348 10.41 -4.78 -5.39
C PRO A 348 10.58 -4.18 -6.80
N ASP A 349 11.82 -4.03 -7.27
CA ASP A 349 12.15 -3.44 -8.57
C ASP A 349 12.67 -4.48 -9.59
N ALA A 350 12.62 -5.78 -9.26
CA ALA A 350 13.11 -6.84 -10.12
C ALA A 350 12.03 -7.88 -10.47
N ALA A 351 12.24 -8.56 -11.60
CA ALA A 351 11.41 -9.69 -11.97
C ALA A 351 11.74 -10.91 -11.09
N VAL A 352 10.73 -11.47 -10.44
CA VAL A 352 10.82 -12.70 -9.65
C VAL A 352 10.24 -13.85 -10.46
N THR A 353 11.04 -14.87 -10.73
CA THR A 353 10.58 -16.15 -11.28
C THR A 353 10.66 -17.22 -10.21
N TYR A 354 9.52 -17.83 -9.90
CA TYR A 354 9.43 -18.92 -8.95
C TYR A 354 8.90 -20.16 -9.64
N ALA A 355 9.66 -21.25 -9.59
CA ALA A 355 9.16 -22.58 -9.94
C ALA A 355 9.14 -23.47 -8.70
N GLY A 356 7.93 -23.80 -8.25
CA GLY A 356 7.75 -24.81 -7.21
C GLY A 356 8.03 -26.22 -7.74
N ASN A 357 8.14 -27.20 -6.83
CA ASN A 357 8.42 -28.59 -7.19
C ASN A 357 7.20 -29.50 -7.04
N SER A 358 7.33 -30.72 -7.56
CA SER A 358 6.32 -31.78 -7.52
C SER A 358 6.01 -32.32 -6.12
N ASP A 359 6.87 -32.07 -5.14
CA ASP A 359 6.88 -32.76 -3.84
C ASP A 359 6.30 -31.89 -2.71
N MET A 360 5.79 -30.70 -3.04
CA MET A 360 5.21 -29.80 -2.06
C MET A 360 3.97 -30.43 -1.42
N SER A 361 4.09 -30.74 -0.13
CA SER A 361 3.07 -31.41 0.68
C SER A 361 1.74 -30.65 0.67
N THR A 362 0.65 -31.37 0.95
CA THR A 362 -0.70 -30.83 1.10
C THR A 362 -0.83 -29.71 2.16
N GLN A 363 0.22 -29.47 2.97
CA GLN A 363 0.24 -28.44 4.00
C GLN A 363 0.75 -27.06 3.52
N GLY A 364 1.46 -26.99 2.38
CA GLY A 364 1.98 -25.73 1.79
C GLY A 364 3.12 -25.06 2.59
N SER A 365 3.99 -24.31 1.90
CA SER A 365 5.06 -23.53 2.55
C SER A 365 4.58 -22.14 2.99
N CYS A 366 5.27 -21.55 3.95
CA CYS A 366 5.08 -20.15 4.34
C CYS A 366 5.85 -19.19 3.46
N LEU A 367 5.55 -19.17 2.16
CA LEU A 367 6.22 -18.31 1.20
C LEU A 367 5.41 -17.02 0.99
N ARG A 368 6.10 -15.88 0.93
CA ARG A 368 5.55 -14.59 0.49
C ARG A 368 6.45 -14.06 -0.64
N LEU A 369 5.88 -13.94 -1.83
CA LEU A 369 6.60 -13.41 -3.00
C LEU A 369 6.21 -11.95 -3.23
N VAL A 370 7.21 -11.07 -3.25
CA VAL A 370 7.06 -9.67 -3.64
C VAL A 370 8.08 -9.37 -4.73
N GLY A 371 7.61 -8.93 -5.89
CA GLY A 371 8.45 -8.58 -7.02
C GLY A 371 7.94 -7.35 -7.76
N ASN A 372 8.73 -6.75 -8.65
CA ASN A 372 8.19 -5.82 -9.64
C ASN A 372 7.16 -6.59 -10.50
N THR A 373 7.58 -7.74 -11.01
CA THR A 373 6.72 -8.74 -11.63
C THR A 373 6.98 -10.11 -11.01
N VAL A 374 5.95 -10.95 -10.92
CA VAL A 374 6.08 -12.33 -10.42
C VAL A 374 5.61 -13.31 -11.47
N THR A 375 6.52 -14.15 -11.97
CA THR A 375 6.19 -15.29 -12.83
C THR A 375 6.24 -16.56 -12.01
N MET A 376 5.12 -17.27 -11.95
CA MET A 376 5.02 -18.57 -11.32
C MET A 376 4.95 -19.66 -12.38
N THR A 377 5.93 -20.55 -12.32
CA THR A 377 5.95 -21.81 -13.07
C THR A 377 6.02 -22.99 -12.09
N GLY A 378 5.93 -24.23 -12.56
CA GLY A 378 5.91 -25.42 -11.69
C GLY A 378 4.70 -25.52 -10.73
N ASN A 379 4.61 -26.65 -10.03
CA ASN A 379 3.57 -26.87 -9.04
C ASN A 379 3.96 -26.23 -7.71
N SER A 380 3.05 -25.53 -7.05
CA SER A 380 3.34 -24.80 -5.81
C SER A 380 2.18 -24.91 -4.83
N ALA A 381 2.49 -25.03 -3.54
CA ALA A 381 1.49 -24.98 -2.47
C ALA A 381 1.96 -24.01 -1.38
N VAL A 382 1.16 -22.99 -1.05
CA VAL A 382 1.43 -21.96 -0.05
C VAL A 382 0.24 -21.85 0.91
N LYS A 383 0.52 -21.66 2.19
CA LYS A 383 -0.49 -21.43 3.24
C LYS A 383 -0.46 -19.98 3.76
N SER A 384 -1.60 -19.54 4.28
CA SER A 384 -1.82 -18.19 4.81
C SER A 384 -1.38 -18.03 6.27
N ASP A 385 -1.69 -18.99 7.14
CA ASP A 385 -1.24 -18.92 8.53
C ASP A 385 0.25 -19.26 8.67
N CYS A 386 1.03 -18.21 8.85
CA CYS A 386 2.49 -18.20 8.85
C CYS A 386 3.09 -17.20 9.85
N SER A 387 2.31 -16.80 10.86
CA SER A 387 2.69 -15.72 11.79
C SER A 387 4.04 -15.99 12.47
N ALA A 388 4.28 -17.22 12.90
CA ALA A 388 5.54 -17.63 13.54
C ALA A 388 6.73 -17.62 12.56
N GLU A 389 6.54 -18.15 11.36
CA GLU A 389 7.58 -18.22 10.32
C GLU A 389 7.90 -16.86 9.71
N LEU A 390 6.94 -15.93 9.71
CA LEU A 390 7.08 -14.59 9.13
C LEU A 390 7.44 -13.53 10.18
N GLY A 391 7.69 -13.90 11.44
CA GLY A 391 8.05 -12.95 12.49
C GLY A 391 6.99 -11.85 12.70
N ASN A 392 5.71 -12.21 12.61
CA ASN A 392 4.56 -11.30 12.64
C ASN A 392 4.53 -10.24 11.51
N ARG A 393 5.28 -10.47 10.42
CA ARG A 393 5.17 -9.64 9.21
C ARG A 393 4.00 -10.11 8.37
N ASP A 394 3.18 -9.15 7.97
CA ASP A 394 2.03 -9.40 7.11
C ASP A 394 2.23 -8.79 5.73
N MET A 395 1.53 -9.38 4.77
CA MET A 395 1.41 -8.87 3.41
C MET A 395 -0.07 -8.89 3.05
N TYR A 396 -0.57 -7.80 2.49
CA TYR A 396 -1.99 -7.61 2.26
C TYR A 396 -2.27 -7.23 0.81
N ALA A 397 -3.42 -7.66 0.30
CA ALA A 397 -3.95 -7.35 -1.03
C ALA A 397 -5.01 -6.25 -0.92
N GLY A 398 -4.77 -5.15 -1.62
CA GLY A 398 -5.66 -4.00 -1.65
C GLY A 398 -5.77 -3.29 -0.30
N ARG A 399 -6.74 -2.36 -0.22
CA ARG A 399 -7.02 -1.55 0.96
C ARG A 399 -8.49 -1.18 1.03
N MET A 400 -8.97 -1.02 2.26
CA MET A 400 -10.29 -0.47 2.57
C MET A 400 -10.12 0.93 3.11
N ILE A 401 -10.89 1.88 2.57
CA ILE A 401 -10.83 3.28 2.93
C ILE A 401 -12.20 3.66 3.49
N THR A 402 -12.24 4.11 4.74
CA THR A 402 -13.48 4.41 5.45
C THR A 402 -13.38 5.76 6.13
N LEU A 403 -14.43 6.58 6.03
CA LEU A 403 -14.57 7.78 6.85
C LEU A 403 -14.77 7.39 8.31
N VAL A 404 -13.97 7.97 9.20
CA VAL A 404 -14.09 7.85 10.66
C VAL A 404 -14.44 9.23 11.18
N LYS A 405 -15.57 9.32 11.89
CA LYS A 405 -16.03 10.56 12.53
C LYS A 405 -15.51 10.65 13.96
#